data_AF-A0A7C7E3E8-F1
#
_entry.id   AF-A0A7C7E3E8-F1
#
_cell.length_a   1.000
_cell.length_b   1.000
_cell.length_c   1.000
_cell.angle_alpha   90.00
_cell.angle_beta   90.00
_cell.angle_gamma   90.00
#
_symmetry.space_group_name_H-M   'P 1'
#
loop_
_entity.id
_entity.type
_entity.pdbx_description
1 polymer ?
#
loop_
_entity_poly.entity_id
_entity_poly.type
_entity_poly.pdbx_seq_one_letter_code
_entity_poly.pdbx_strand_id
1 'polypeptide(L)'
;MKKKLAILILVCLVLTVVSPVMASPTEVVSVGADLTQAQKKQMLDFFGVAEDDVMMLTVTNAEVREYLKDIASKQQIGTKSISCAYVKSAPKGSGIKVSIHNITWVTEEMYAGAMITAGIEDAEVIAAAPFDVTGTTALTGIMKAFEKATGKELSHDAKKTANEELVITSELGEGLGKDKANELMHKIKQQVIKQQVKNPDDIRQIIQKIATELNIKLSDEEIKKILSLMEKISRLDLNVNKISQQLDKISTNIDQIKKTVEKNKGLIQKILDVINSFFGWLRQIFSAA
;
A
#
# COMPACT_ATOMS: atom_id res chain seq x y z
N MET A 1 37.09 56.26 1.53
CA MET A 1 36.50 55.33 2.53
C MET A 1 35.17 54.71 2.08
N LYS A 2 34.28 55.44 1.40
CA LYS A 2 32.97 54.92 0.93
C LYS A 2 33.03 53.76 -0.08
N LYS A 3 34.06 53.69 -0.94
CA LYS A 3 34.22 52.60 -1.93
C LYS A 3 34.72 51.27 -1.35
N LYS A 4 35.41 51.27 -0.21
CA LYS A 4 35.88 50.03 0.46
C LYS A 4 34.79 49.40 1.34
N LEU A 5 33.82 50.19 1.81
CA LEU A 5 32.68 49.71 2.60
C LEU A 5 31.62 49.00 1.73
N ALA A 6 31.46 49.42 0.48
CA ALA A 6 30.52 48.79 -0.47
C ALA A 6 30.96 47.37 -0.89
N ILE A 7 32.26 47.10 -0.90
CA ILE A 7 32.80 45.77 -1.27
C ILE A 7 32.64 44.77 -0.11
N LEU A 8 32.68 45.23 1.14
CA LEU A 8 32.50 44.36 2.31
C LEU A 8 31.04 43.89 2.48
N ILE A 9 30.07 44.70 2.06
CA ILE A 9 28.63 44.35 2.12
C ILE A 9 28.25 43.40 0.96
N LEU A 10 28.93 43.45 -0.18
CA LEU A 10 28.66 42.56 -1.32
C LEU A 10 29.21 41.14 -1.12
N VAL A 11 30.25 40.98 -0.29
CA VAL A 11 30.88 39.67 0.00
C VAL A 11 30.11 38.88 1.06
N CYS A 12 29.31 39.54 1.92
CA CYS A 12 28.46 38.85 2.90
C CYS A 12 27.17 38.26 2.32
N LEU A 13 26.77 38.61 1.09
CA LEU A 13 25.49 38.18 0.52
C LEU A 13 25.55 36.84 -0.24
N VAL A 14 26.73 36.21 -0.37
CA VAL A 14 26.93 35.04 -1.26
C VAL A 14 27.09 33.72 -0.51
N LEU A 15 26.89 33.68 0.82
CA LEU A 15 27.00 32.46 1.63
C LEU A 15 25.68 31.92 2.18
N THR A 16 24.54 32.23 1.56
CA THR A 16 23.36 31.36 1.71
C THR A 16 23.56 30.16 0.80
N VAL A 17 24.41 29.23 1.23
CA VAL A 17 24.32 27.85 0.79
C VAL A 17 22.92 27.37 1.19
N VAL A 18 21.99 27.43 0.25
CA VAL A 18 20.80 26.58 0.27
C VAL A 18 21.31 25.16 0.15
N SER A 19 21.75 24.59 1.28
CA SER A 19 21.92 23.16 1.39
C SER A 19 20.56 22.58 1.00
N PRO A 20 20.47 21.74 -0.05
CA PRO A 20 19.27 20.93 -0.19
C PRO A 20 19.18 20.17 1.13
N VAL A 21 18.17 20.48 1.94
CA VAL A 21 17.76 19.59 3.02
C VAL A 21 17.36 18.33 2.29
N MET A 22 18.29 17.39 2.19
CA MET A 22 17.99 16.00 1.91
C MET A 22 17.13 15.60 3.10
N ALA A 23 15.81 15.74 2.95
CA ALA A 23 14.88 15.22 3.94
C ALA A 23 15.18 13.73 4.00
N SER A 24 15.84 13.30 5.07
CA SER A 24 15.96 11.89 5.40
C SER A 24 14.55 11.31 5.31
N PRO A 25 14.37 10.11 4.71
CA PRO A 25 13.05 9.55 4.57
C PRO A 25 12.34 9.51 5.91
N THR A 26 11.25 10.26 6.05
CA THR A 26 10.48 10.27 7.27
C THR A 26 9.80 8.92 7.42
N GLU A 27 9.99 8.29 8.57
CA GLU A 27 9.39 7.01 8.95
C GLU A 27 8.18 7.30 9.83
N VAL A 28 7.02 6.73 9.48
CA VAL A 28 5.77 6.94 10.20
C VAL A 28 5.12 5.59 10.46
N VAL A 29 4.73 5.35 11.70
CA VAL A 29 3.97 4.17 12.11
C VAL A 29 2.53 4.57 12.34
N SER A 30 1.60 3.84 11.75
CA SER A 30 0.19 3.90 12.07
C SER A 30 -0.22 2.65 12.84
N VAL A 31 -0.90 2.83 13.96
CA VAL A 31 -1.38 1.75 14.83
C VAL A 31 -2.91 1.75 14.87
N GLY A 32 -3.50 0.56 14.86
CA GLY A 32 -4.92 0.40 15.06
C GLY A 32 -5.36 0.86 16.46
N ALA A 33 -6.47 1.58 16.55
CA ALA A 33 -6.97 2.15 17.81
C ALA A 33 -7.41 1.09 18.83
N ASP A 34 -7.70 -0.14 18.40
CA ASP A 34 -8.21 -1.22 19.25
C ASP A 34 -7.11 -2.18 19.73
N LEU A 35 -5.84 -1.83 19.51
CA LEU A 35 -4.70 -2.55 20.05
C LEU A 35 -4.58 -2.32 21.56
N THR A 36 -4.26 -3.38 22.30
CA THR A 36 -3.82 -3.21 23.69
C THR A 36 -2.42 -2.60 23.73
N GLN A 37 -2.03 -2.02 24.87
CA GLN A 37 -0.67 -1.49 25.05
C GLN A 37 0.41 -2.55 24.80
N ALA A 38 0.17 -3.80 25.23
CA ALA A 38 1.09 -4.91 24.97
C ALA A 38 1.20 -5.24 23.48
N GLN A 39 0.08 -5.23 22.75
CA GLN A 39 0.07 -5.46 21.30
C GLN A 39 0.73 -4.29 20.55
N LYS A 40 0.49 -3.05 20.97
CA LYS A 40 1.17 -1.88 20.41
C LYS A 40 2.69 -2.03 20.55
N LYS A 41 3.17 -2.38 21.74
CA LYS A 41 4.60 -2.63 21.98
C LYS A 41 5.12 -3.76 21.10
N GLN A 42 4.40 -4.88 21.01
CA GLN A 42 4.76 -6.00 20.12
C GLN A 42 4.92 -5.54 18.67
N MET A 43 4.05 -4.65 18.18
CA MET A 43 4.14 -4.14 16.82
C MET A 43 5.33 -3.19 16.62
N LEU A 44 5.63 -2.32 17.59
CA LEU A 44 6.81 -1.46 17.53
C LEU A 44 8.11 -2.26 17.54
N ASP A 45 8.18 -3.28 18.41
CA ASP A 45 9.31 -4.23 18.46
C ASP A 45 9.45 -4.96 17.11
N PHE A 46 8.34 -5.40 16.50
CA PHE A 46 8.33 -6.04 15.19
C PHE A 46 8.83 -5.11 14.07
N PHE A 47 8.49 -3.82 14.11
CA PHE A 47 9.00 -2.83 13.17
C PHE A 47 10.44 -2.37 13.48
N GLY A 48 11.00 -2.76 14.63
CA GLY A 48 12.35 -2.41 15.04
C GLY A 48 12.51 -0.92 15.38
N VAL A 49 11.44 -0.26 15.84
CA VAL A 49 11.44 1.18 16.17
C VAL A 49 11.07 1.42 17.63
N ALA A 50 11.67 2.46 18.23
CA ALA A 50 11.26 2.94 19.55
C ALA A 50 10.11 3.95 19.42
N GLU A 51 9.22 3.98 20.41
CA GLU A 51 8.04 4.85 20.42
C GLU A 51 8.41 6.34 20.32
N ASP A 52 9.52 6.75 20.95
CA ASP A 52 9.99 8.13 20.98
C ASP A 52 10.75 8.56 19.71
N ASP A 53 11.20 7.59 18.91
CA ASP A 53 12.03 7.82 17.71
C ASP A 53 11.21 7.87 16.41
N VAL A 54 9.91 7.53 16.48
CA VAL A 54 9.05 7.43 15.31
C VAL A 54 7.77 8.24 15.47
N MET A 55 7.33 8.88 14.38
CA MET A 55 6.02 9.51 14.39
C MET A 55 4.94 8.43 14.38
N MET A 56 4.08 8.46 15.39
CA MET A 56 2.95 7.55 15.48
C MET A 56 1.63 8.21 15.16
N LEU A 57 0.79 7.48 14.43
CA LEU A 57 -0.59 7.83 14.13
C LEU A 57 -1.51 6.73 14.63
N THR A 58 -2.73 7.09 15.02
CA THR A 58 -3.78 6.13 15.35
C THR A 58 -4.79 6.05 14.22
N VAL A 59 -5.26 4.84 13.92
CA VAL A 59 -6.33 4.58 12.94
C VAL A 59 -7.52 3.98 13.67
N THR A 60 -8.63 4.71 13.66
CA THR A 60 -9.87 4.30 14.32
C THR A 60 -10.76 3.52 13.35
N ASN A 61 -11.64 2.68 13.89
CA ASN A 61 -12.60 1.96 13.08
C ASN A 61 -13.64 2.89 12.41
N ALA A 62 -13.88 4.07 12.99
CA ALA A 62 -14.71 5.11 12.37
C ALA A 62 -14.10 5.63 11.06
N GLU A 63 -12.79 5.89 11.04
CA GLU A 63 -12.08 6.31 9.83
C GLU A 63 -12.07 5.21 8.77
N VAL A 64 -11.89 3.95 9.18
CA VAL A 64 -11.99 2.81 8.24
C VAL A 64 -13.39 2.72 7.63
N ARG A 65 -14.44 2.93 8.45
CA ARG A 65 -15.83 2.95 7.98
C ARG A 65 -16.15 4.12 7.06
N GLU A 66 -15.52 5.27 7.25
CA GLU A 66 -15.70 6.43 6.38
C GLU A 66 -15.45 6.07 4.91
N TYR A 67 -14.38 5.30 4.64
CA TYR A 67 -14.02 4.87 3.30
C TYR A 67 -14.78 3.63 2.82
N LEU A 68 -15.27 2.76 3.73
CA LEU A 68 -15.75 1.42 3.37
C LEU A 68 -17.25 1.16 3.59
N LYS A 69 -17.99 2.00 4.31
CA LYS A 69 -19.37 1.73 4.74
C LYS A 69 -20.37 1.37 3.63
N ASP A 70 -20.17 1.91 2.42
CA ASP A 70 -21.07 1.70 1.27
C ASP A 70 -20.55 0.64 0.29
N ILE A 71 -19.40 0.03 0.61
CA ILE A 71 -18.62 -0.79 -0.31
C ILE A 71 -18.36 -2.19 0.26
N ALA A 72 -18.10 -2.29 1.55
CA ALA A 72 -17.76 -3.52 2.23
C ALA A 72 -18.80 -3.89 3.29
N SER A 73 -19.03 -5.19 3.47
CA SER A 73 -19.83 -5.71 4.56
C SER A 73 -19.20 -5.38 5.92
N LYS A 74 -20.02 -5.34 6.98
CA LYS A 74 -19.54 -5.16 8.36
C LYS A 74 -18.47 -6.18 8.75
N GLN A 75 -18.54 -7.39 8.21
CA GLN A 75 -17.58 -8.46 8.48
C GLN A 75 -16.21 -8.16 7.85
N GLN A 76 -16.19 -7.63 6.62
CA GLN A 76 -14.94 -7.26 5.92
C GLN A 76 -14.29 -6.01 6.51
N ILE A 77 -15.10 -5.00 6.88
CA ILE A 77 -14.62 -3.80 7.59
C ILE A 77 -14.07 -4.18 8.97
N GLY A 78 -14.65 -5.21 9.59
CA GLY A 78 -14.40 -5.58 10.97
C GLY A 78 -15.02 -4.59 11.95
N THR A 79 -15.07 -5.02 13.21
CA THR A 79 -15.55 -4.18 14.33
C THR A 79 -14.43 -3.47 15.06
N LYS A 80 -13.18 -3.87 14.82
CA LYS A 80 -11.97 -3.39 15.49
C LYS A 80 -10.89 -3.03 14.47
N SER A 81 -10.16 -1.97 14.74
CA SER A 81 -8.97 -1.54 14.02
C SER A 81 -7.72 -2.08 14.71
N ILE A 82 -7.18 -3.18 14.16
CA ILE A 82 -6.07 -3.95 14.77
C ILE A 82 -4.79 -3.87 13.93
N SER A 83 -4.87 -3.92 12.60
CA SER A 83 -3.66 -3.91 11.78
C SER A 83 -2.97 -2.54 11.79
N CYS A 84 -1.65 -2.58 11.73
CA CYS A 84 -0.72 -1.46 11.72
C CYS A 84 -0.06 -1.31 10.35
N ALA A 85 0.53 -0.16 10.10
CA ALA A 85 1.45 0.02 8.99
C ALA A 85 2.66 0.87 9.39
N TYR A 86 3.85 0.37 9.09
CA TYR A 86 5.08 1.16 9.04
C TYR A 86 5.26 1.65 7.60
N VAL A 87 5.43 2.96 7.42
CA VAL A 87 5.59 3.58 6.11
C VAL A 87 6.85 4.43 6.11
N LYS A 88 7.69 4.17 5.12
CA LYS A 88 8.88 4.96 4.82
C LYS A 88 8.78 5.49 3.41
N SER A 89 8.97 6.79 3.24
CA SER A 89 9.06 7.38 1.91
C SER A 89 10.27 6.80 1.16
N ALA A 90 10.14 6.55 -0.14
CA ALA A 90 11.26 6.04 -0.94
C ALA A 90 11.77 7.12 -1.90
N PRO A 91 13.04 7.06 -2.34
CA PRO A 91 13.55 7.95 -3.38
C PRO A 91 12.70 7.87 -4.65
N LYS A 92 12.54 9.00 -5.34
CA LYS A 92 11.73 9.10 -6.55
C LYS A 92 12.09 8.04 -7.59
N GLY A 93 11.10 7.28 -8.08
CA GLY A 93 11.26 6.22 -9.09
C GLY A 93 11.56 4.82 -8.54
N SER A 94 11.73 4.69 -7.21
CA SER A 94 11.93 3.39 -6.55
C SER A 94 10.70 2.48 -6.71
N GLY A 95 9.51 3.06 -6.81
CA GLY A 95 8.24 2.34 -6.81
C GLY A 95 7.79 1.96 -5.40
N ILE A 96 6.76 1.13 -5.35
CA ILE A 96 6.16 0.66 -4.11
C ILE A 96 6.71 -0.72 -3.77
N LYS A 97 7.09 -0.91 -2.51
CA LYS A 97 7.37 -2.23 -1.93
C LYS A 97 6.50 -2.42 -0.71
N VAL A 98 5.79 -3.54 -0.67
CA VAL A 98 4.93 -3.90 0.47
C VAL A 98 5.39 -5.25 1.00
N SER A 99 5.43 -5.38 2.33
CA SER A 99 5.54 -6.66 3.02
C SER A 99 4.41 -6.79 4.02
N ILE A 100 3.88 -8.01 4.19
CA ILE A 100 2.77 -8.26 5.12
C ILE A 100 3.12 -9.26 6.22
N HIS A 101 2.50 -9.11 7.40
CA HIS A 101 2.58 -10.09 8.48
C HIS A 101 1.23 -10.22 9.22
N ASN A 102 0.74 -11.46 9.39
CA ASN A 102 -0.56 -11.76 9.99
C ASN A 102 -1.75 -11.05 9.31
N ILE A 103 -1.64 -10.84 7.99
CA ILE A 103 -2.72 -10.33 7.15
C ILE A 103 -3.20 -11.48 6.27
N THR A 104 -4.47 -11.87 6.43
CA THR A 104 -4.97 -13.13 5.85
C THR A 104 -5.91 -12.95 4.68
N TRP A 105 -6.48 -11.77 4.45
CA TRP A 105 -7.43 -11.53 3.36
C TRP A 105 -6.79 -10.79 2.18
N VAL A 106 -5.89 -9.86 2.46
CA VAL A 106 -5.22 -8.99 1.49
C VAL A 106 -3.78 -9.47 1.22
N THR A 107 -3.31 -9.40 -0.03
CA THR A 107 -1.91 -9.70 -0.41
C THR A 107 -1.05 -8.43 -0.53
N GLU A 108 0.27 -8.59 -0.62
CA GLU A 108 1.22 -7.51 -0.85
C GLU A 108 0.89 -6.73 -2.14
N GLU A 109 0.55 -7.45 -3.21
CA GLU A 109 0.21 -6.86 -4.51
C GLU A 109 -1.12 -6.13 -4.48
N MET A 110 -2.10 -6.64 -3.73
CA MET A 110 -3.38 -5.97 -3.54
C MET A 110 -3.18 -4.62 -2.82
N TYR A 111 -2.35 -4.58 -1.77
CA TYR A 111 -1.97 -3.31 -1.14
C TYR A 111 -1.25 -2.39 -2.11
N ALA A 112 -0.25 -2.88 -2.85
CA ALA A 112 0.49 -2.07 -3.81
C ALA A 112 -0.43 -1.49 -4.89
N GLY A 113 -1.36 -2.29 -5.42
CA GLY A 113 -2.36 -1.87 -6.41
C GLY A 113 -3.27 -0.77 -5.88
N ALA A 114 -3.77 -0.91 -4.65
CA ALA A 114 -4.58 0.11 -3.99
C ALA A 114 -3.78 1.38 -3.66
N MET A 115 -2.52 1.25 -3.23
CA MET A 115 -1.64 2.39 -2.99
C MET A 115 -1.41 3.22 -4.26
N ILE A 116 -1.23 2.56 -5.41
CA ILE A 116 -1.15 3.24 -6.73
C ILE A 116 -2.43 4.03 -6.99
N THR A 117 -3.60 3.42 -6.77
CA THR A 117 -4.90 4.09 -6.94
C THR A 117 -5.07 5.27 -5.98
N ALA A 118 -4.51 5.20 -4.78
CA ALA A 118 -4.49 6.30 -3.82
C ALA A 118 -3.55 7.46 -4.26
N GLY A 119 -2.69 7.25 -5.26
CA GLY A 119 -1.72 8.23 -5.75
C GLY A 119 -0.35 8.16 -5.06
N ILE A 120 -0.04 7.03 -4.41
CA ILE A 120 1.26 6.75 -3.82
C ILE A 120 2.21 6.22 -4.90
N GLU A 121 3.39 6.82 -5.00
CA GLU A 121 4.36 6.49 -6.06
C GLU A 121 5.56 5.70 -5.54
N ASP A 122 6.19 6.19 -4.47
CA ASP A 122 7.47 5.71 -3.97
C ASP A 122 7.41 5.54 -2.45
N ALA A 123 7.28 4.29 -2.00
CA ALA A 123 7.17 3.97 -0.56
C ALA A 123 7.62 2.53 -0.28
N GLU A 124 8.23 2.35 0.88
CA GLU A 124 8.46 1.04 1.50
C GLU A 124 7.50 0.89 2.68
N VAL A 125 6.71 -0.19 2.66
CA VAL A 125 5.59 -0.39 3.58
C VAL A 125 5.65 -1.78 4.20
N ILE A 126 5.43 -1.84 5.51
CA ILE A 126 5.18 -3.08 6.23
C ILE A 126 3.79 -3.00 6.85
N ALA A 127 2.84 -3.77 6.34
CA ALA A 127 1.49 -3.87 6.89
C ALA A 127 1.39 -5.13 7.77
N ALA A 128 1.17 -4.95 9.06
CA ALA A 128 1.29 -6.07 10.00
C ALA A 128 0.27 -6.01 11.14
N ALA A 129 0.00 -7.15 11.76
CA ALA A 129 -0.87 -7.25 12.92
C ALA A 129 -0.27 -8.21 13.98
N PRO A 130 -0.64 -8.07 15.26
CA PRO A 130 -0.14 -8.93 16.33
C PRO A 130 -0.64 -10.38 16.24
N PHE A 131 -1.71 -10.61 15.47
CA PHE A 131 -2.33 -11.90 15.16
C PHE A 131 -3.12 -11.75 13.85
N ASP A 132 -3.60 -12.86 13.30
CA ASP A 132 -4.27 -12.89 12.00
C ASP A 132 -5.52 -12.00 11.93
N VAL A 133 -5.54 -11.08 10.96
CA VAL A 133 -6.66 -10.17 10.66
C VAL A 133 -6.84 -9.97 9.15
N THR A 134 -7.96 -9.37 8.75
CA THR A 134 -8.28 -9.12 7.33
C THR A 134 -7.33 -8.09 6.69
N GLY A 135 -6.92 -7.07 7.45
CA GLY A 135 -5.95 -6.05 7.02
C GLY A 135 -6.54 -4.74 6.49
N THR A 136 -7.87 -4.59 6.41
CA THR A 136 -8.51 -3.37 5.87
C THR A 136 -8.12 -2.08 6.61
N THR A 137 -7.85 -2.15 7.92
CA THR A 137 -7.34 -1.00 8.69
C THR A 137 -5.96 -0.55 8.24
N ALA A 138 -5.10 -1.47 7.76
CA ALA A 138 -3.72 -1.14 7.40
C ALA A 138 -3.67 -0.23 6.18
N LEU A 139 -4.52 -0.41 5.16
CA LEU A 139 -4.52 0.49 3.99
C LEU A 139 -4.87 1.94 4.38
N THR A 140 -5.85 2.12 5.27
CA THR A 140 -6.17 3.46 5.82
C THR A 140 -4.97 4.03 6.57
N GLY A 141 -4.30 3.22 7.37
CA GLY A 141 -3.06 3.59 8.05
C GLY A 141 -1.91 3.96 7.11
N ILE A 142 -1.71 3.19 6.04
CA ILE A 142 -0.69 3.42 5.02
C ILE A 142 -0.87 4.81 4.40
N MET A 143 -2.09 5.14 3.99
CA MET A 143 -2.38 6.43 3.35
C MET A 143 -2.14 7.59 4.33
N LYS A 144 -2.63 7.49 5.58
CA LYS A 144 -2.39 8.51 6.61
C LYS A 144 -0.91 8.68 6.92
N ALA A 145 -0.19 7.58 7.08
CA ALA A 145 1.23 7.59 7.37
C ALA A 145 2.04 8.16 6.20
N PHE A 146 1.67 7.85 4.96
CA PHE A 146 2.29 8.42 3.77
C PHE A 146 2.08 9.94 3.66
N GLU A 147 0.86 10.43 3.88
CA GLU A 147 0.56 11.87 3.91
C GLU A 147 1.43 12.61 4.94
N LYS A 148 1.63 11.99 6.11
CA LYS A 148 2.52 12.55 7.16
C LYS A 148 4.00 12.43 6.83
N ALA A 149 4.44 11.31 6.28
CA ALA A 149 5.84 11.09 5.93
C ALA A 149 6.32 12.05 4.84
N THR A 150 5.45 12.36 3.88
CA THR A 150 5.80 13.15 2.67
C THR A 150 5.30 14.59 2.69
N GLY A 151 4.32 14.91 3.54
CA GLY A 151 3.60 16.19 3.52
C GLY A 151 2.67 16.35 2.32
N LYS A 152 2.50 15.32 1.47
CA LYS A 152 1.61 15.33 0.30
C LYS A 152 0.25 14.78 0.68
N GLU A 153 -0.81 15.58 0.56
CA GLU A 153 -2.18 15.11 0.73
C GLU A 153 -2.63 14.24 -0.46
N LEU A 154 -3.32 13.15 -0.14
CA LEU A 154 -3.95 12.27 -1.12
C LEU A 154 -5.42 12.71 -1.28
N SER A 155 -5.91 12.70 -2.53
CA SER A 155 -7.31 13.02 -2.81
C SER A 155 -8.25 12.11 -2.02
N HIS A 156 -9.30 12.68 -1.43
CA HIS A 156 -10.33 11.91 -0.73
C HIS A 156 -10.94 10.84 -1.64
N ASP A 157 -11.23 11.17 -2.90
CA ASP A 157 -11.78 10.22 -3.87
C ASP A 157 -10.78 9.12 -4.24
N ALA A 158 -9.48 9.44 -4.32
CA ALA A 158 -8.44 8.45 -4.54
C ALA A 158 -8.32 7.49 -3.34
N LYS A 159 -8.34 8.01 -2.11
CA LYS A 159 -8.34 7.20 -0.88
C LYS A 159 -9.55 6.28 -0.79
N LYS A 160 -10.74 6.78 -1.13
CA LYS A 160 -11.96 5.98 -1.16
C LYS A 160 -11.90 4.89 -2.24
N THR A 161 -11.49 5.26 -3.45
CA THR A 161 -11.39 4.32 -4.59
C THR A 161 -10.33 3.24 -4.34
N ALA A 162 -9.22 3.57 -3.67
CA ALA A 162 -8.19 2.61 -3.28
C ALA A 162 -8.71 1.58 -2.27
N ASN A 163 -9.47 2.01 -1.27
CA ASN A 163 -10.12 1.10 -0.32
C ASN A 163 -11.16 0.21 -1.01
N GLU A 164 -11.92 0.77 -1.94
CA GLU A 164 -12.89 0.02 -2.74
C GLU A 164 -12.22 -1.03 -3.63
N GLU A 165 -11.12 -0.67 -4.27
CA GLU A 165 -10.31 -1.62 -5.02
C GLU A 165 -9.82 -2.77 -4.15
N LEU A 166 -9.28 -2.46 -2.97
CA LEU A 166 -8.77 -3.49 -2.06
C LEU A 166 -9.87 -4.51 -1.75
N VAL A 167 -11.06 -4.02 -1.38
CA VAL A 167 -12.21 -4.87 -1.01
C VAL A 167 -12.71 -5.68 -2.20
N ILE A 168 -12.97 -5.05 -3.35
CA ILE A 168 -13.47 -5.76 -4.53
C ILE A 168 -12.47 -6.82 -4.99
N THR A 169 -11.18 -6.51 -4.98
CA THR A 169 -10.14 -7.46 -5.39
C THR A 169 -10.02 -8.62 -4.41
N SER A 170 -10.13 -8.36 -3.10
CA SER A 170 -10.15 -9.43 -2.09
C SER A 170 -11.42 -10.29 -2.16
N GLU A 171 -12.60 -9.71 -2.42
CA GLU A 171 -13.86 -10.44 -2.66
C GLU A 171 -13.74 -11.39 -3.85
N LEU A 172 -13.25 -10.89 -4.99
CA LEU A 172 -12.98 -11.72 -6.17
C LEU A 172 -11.99 -12.85 -5.84
N GLY A 173 -11.03 -12.58 -4.94
CA GLY A 173 -10.04 -13.55 -4.48
C GLY A 173 -10.62 -14.74 -3.72
N GLU A 174 -11.79 -14.61 -3.10
CA GLU A 174 -12.45 -15.71 -2.37
C GLU A 174 -12.96 -16.79 -3.33
N GLY A 175 -13.44 -16.39 -4.52
CA GLY A 175 -13.93 -17.32 -5.55
C GLY A 175 -12.86 -17.72 -6.56
N LEU A 176 -12.03 -16.78 -7.00
CA LEU A 176 -11.06 -16.98 -8.09
C LEU A 176 -9.68 -17.42 -7.59
N GLY A 177 -9.40 -17.24 -6.30
CA GLY A 177 -8.04 -17.24 -5.75
C GLY A 177 -7.41 -15.85 -5.87
N LYS A 178 -6.70 -15.43 -4.82
CA LYS A 178 -6.14 -14.08 -4.68
C LYS A 178 -5.24 -13.67 -5.85
N ASP A 179 -4.38 -14.57 -6.32
CA ASP A 179 -3.45 -14.29 -7.42
C ASP A 179 -4.19 -13.97 -8.73
N LYS A 180 -5.22 -14.77 -9.05
CA LYS A 180 -6.03 -14.55 -10.26
C LYS A 180 -6.87 -13.29 -10.17
N ALA A 181 -7.46 -13.01 -9.00
CA ALA A 181 -8.22 -11.79 -8.78
C ALA A 181 -7.31 -10.55 -8.93
N ASN A 182 -6.13 -10.59 -8.33
CA ASN A 182 -5.15 -9.53 -8.45
C ASN A 182 -4.66 -9.35 -9.90
N GLU A 183 -4.32 -10.44 -10.61
CA GLU A 183 -3.92 -10.39 -12.02
C GLU A 183 -5.02 -9.81 -12.93
N LEU A 184 -6.27 -10.23 -12.72
CA LEU A 184 -7.44 -9.72 -13.44
C LEU A 184 -7.60 -8.21 -13.25
N MET A 185 -7.70 -7.76 -11.99
CA MET A 185 -7.89 -6.36 -11.64
C MET A 185 -6.75 -5.49 -12.16
N HIS A 186 -5.53 -6.01 -12.05
CA HIS A 186 -4.33 -5.36 -12.54
C HIS A 186 -4.35 -5.13 -14.06
N LYS A 187 -4.58 -6.18 -14.85
CA LYS A 187 -4.60 -6.10 -16.33
C LYS A 187 -5.72 -5.21 -16.83
N ILE A 188 -6.92 -5.30 -16.24
CA ILE A 188 -8.04 -4.42 -16.57
C ILE A 188 -7.65 -2.97 -16.29
N LYS A 189 -7.16 -2.67 -15.08
CA LYS A 189 -6.73 -1.32 -14.70
C LYS A 189 -5.67 -0.78 -15.66
N GLN A 190 -4.66 -1.57 -15.93
CA GLN A 190 -3.57 -1.22 -16.83
C GLN A 190 -4.10 -0.85 -18.22
N GLN A 191 -5.02 -1.64 -18.77
CA GLN A 191 -5.59 -1.37 -20.09
C GLN A 191 -6.49 -0.13 -20.09
N VAL A 192 -7.37 0.02 -19.10
CA VAL A 192 -8.26 1.18 -18.94
C VAL A 192 -7.45 2.48 -18.82
N ILE A 193 -6.41 2.49 -17.98
CA ILE A 193 -5.57 3.68 -17.75
C ILE A 193 -4.69 3.99 -18.96
N LYS A 194 -4.00 3.00 -19.54
CA LYS A 194 -3.14 3.21 -20.72
C LYS A 194 -3.92 3.74 -21.92
N GLN A 195 -5.13 3.23 -22.12
CA GLN A 195 -6.01 3.64 -23.23
C GLN A 195 -6.88 4.86 -22.89
N GLN A 196 -6.81 5.36 -21.65
CA GLN A 196 -7.62 6.47 -21.13
C GLN A 196 -9.13 6.27 -21.37
N VAL A 197 -9.60 5.03 -21.21
CA VAL A 197 -10.98 4.65 -21.50
C VAL A 197 -11.87 5.13 -20.36
N LYS A 198 -12.90 5.91 -20.71
CA LYS A 198 -13.86 6.48 -19.75
C LYS A 198 -15.29 6.04 -20.01
N ASN A 199 -15.57 5.47 -21.17
CA ASN A 199 -16.90 5.02 -21.56
C ASN A 199 -17.21 3.66 -20.88
N PRO A 200 -18.37 3.50 -20.22
CA PRO A 200 -18.75 2.26 -19.55
C PRO A 200 -18.78 1.01 -20.45
N ASP A 201 -19.20 1.14 -21.71
CA ASP A 201 -19.30 0.02 -22.65
C ASP A 201 -17.91 -0.45 -23.08
N ASP A 202 -16.99 0.48 -23.33
CA ASP A 202 -15.59 0.15 -23.65
C ASP A 202 -14.89 -0.51 -22.45
N ILE A 203 -15.14 -0.01 -21.23
CA ILE A 203 -14.64 -0.63 -19.99
C ILE A 203 -15.19 -2.06 -19.86
N ARG A 204 -16.49 -2.27 -20.12
CA ARG A 204 -17.12 -3.59 -20.08
C ARG A 204 -16.45 -4.55 -21.07
N GLN A 205 -16.15 -4.10 -22.29
CA GLN A 205 -15.45 -4.90 -23.28
C GLN A 205 -14.04 -5.29 -22.82
N ILE A 206 -13.31 -4.36 -22.19
CA ILE A 206 -11.99 -4.65 -21.60
C ILE A 206 -12.11 -5.73 -20.51
N ILE A 207 -13.08 -5.60 -19.60
CA ILE A 207 -13.31 -6.58 -18.52
C ILE A 207 -13.55 -7.97 -19.11
N GLN A 208 -14.47 -8.08 -20.07
CA GLN A 208 -14.83 -9.36 -20.70
C GLN A 208 -13.64 -9.96 -21.46
N LYS A 209 -12.88 -9.13 -22.18
CA LYS A 209 -11.68 -9.54 -22.91
C LYS A 209 -10.63 -10.12 -21.96
N ILE A 210 -10.24 -9.38 -20.92
CA ILE A 210 -9.22 -9.84 -19.97
C ILE A 210 -9.70 -11.07 -19.19
N ALA A 211 -10.97 -11.11 -18.76
CA ALA A 211 -11.52 -12.29 -18.12
C ALA A 211 -11.43 -13.53 -19.02
N THR A 212 -11.74 -13.39 -20.31
CA THR A 212 -11.59 -14.46 -21.30
C THR A 212 -10.13 -14.89 -21.48
N GLU A 213 -9.20 -13.93 -21.61
CA GLU A 213 -7.76 -14.21 -21.74
C GLU A 213 -7.20 -14.98 -20.53
N LEU A 214 -7.71 -14.71 -19.34
CA LEU A 214 -7.31 -15.38 -18.10
C LEU A 214 -8.11 -16.65 -17.79
N ASN A 215 -9.05 -17.03 -18.68
CA ASN A 215 -9.98 -18.14 -18.47
C ASN A 215 -10.75 -18.02 -17.13
N ILE A 216 -11.22 -16.80 -16.83
CA ILE A 216 -12.01 -16.45 -15.65
C ILE A 216 -13.47 -16.25 -16.09
N LYS A 217 -14.39 -16.86 -15.34
CA LYS A 217 -15.82 -16.58 -15.47
C LYS A 217 -16.20 -15.57 -14.40
N LEU A 218 -16.77 -14.46 -14.83
CA LEU A 218 -17.33 -13.43 -13.95
C LEU A 218 -18.85 -13.46 -14.05
N SER A 219 -19.52 -13.32 -12.92
CA SER A 219 -20.94 -13.01 -12.83
C SER A 219 -21.23 -11.57 -13.27
N ASP A 220 -22.48 -11.30 -13.61
CA ASP A 220 -22.91 -9.95 -13.99
C ASP A 220 -22.68 -8.92 -12.87
N GLU A 221 -22.81 -9.34 -11.61
CA GLU A 221 -22.57 -8.49 -10.45
C GLU A 221 -21.08 -8.18 -10.28
N GLU A 222 -20.20 -9.17 -10.47
CA GLU A 222 -18.74 -8.94 -10.46
C GLU A 222 -18.32 -7.99 -11.60
N ILE A 223 -18.85 -8.19 -12.81
CA ILE A 223 -18.59 -7.29 -13.94
C ILE A 223 -19.03 -5.86 -13.59
N LYS A 224 -20.22 -5.69 -13.00
CA LYS A 224 -20.75 -4.38 -12.61
C LYS A 224 -19.89 -3.69 -11.54
N LYS A 225 -19.43 -4.45 -10.53
CA LYS A 225 -18.51 -3.94 -9.49
C LYS A 225 -17.18 -3.47 -10.10
N ILE A 226 -16.56 -4.31 -10.94
CA ILE A 226 -15.29 -3.99 -11.59
C ILE A 226 -15.45 -2.78 -12.50
N LEU A 227 -16.53 -2.72 -13.29
CA LEU A 227 -16.83 -1.60 -14.18
C LEU A 227 -16.97 -0.29 -13.40
N SER A 228 -17.78 -0.28 -12.34
CA SER A 228 -17.97 0.90 -11.47
C SER A 228 -16.65 1.39 -10.87
N LEU A 229 -15.81 0.45 -10.42
CA LEU A 229 -14.49 0.76 -9.89
C LEU A 229 -13.57 1.35 -10.97
N MET A 230 -13.52 0.76 -12.17
CA MET A 230 -12.70 1.25 -13.27
C MET A 230 -13.14 2.61 -13.78
N GLU A 231 -14.45 2.89 -13.79
CA GLU A 231 -14.97 4.24 -14.06
C GLU A 231 -14.43 5.26 -13.06
N LYS A 232 -14.46 4.95 -11.76
CA LYS A 232 -13.91 5.82 -10.71
C LYS A 232 -12.41 6.05 -10.91
N ILE A 233 -11.64 4.96 -11.11
CA ILE A 233 -10.20 5.03 -11.36
C ILE A 233 -9.87 5.88 -12.59
N SER A 234 -10.63 5.74 -13.70
CA SER A 234 -10.41 6.49 -14.94
C SER A 234 -10.62 8.01 -14.79
N ARG A 235 -11.30 8.45 -13.73
CA ARG A 235 -11.61 9.85 -13.43
C ARG A 235 -10.66 10.46 -12.41
N LEU A 236 -9.85 9.64 -11.73
CA LEU A 236 -8.82 10.15 -10.81
C LEU A 236 -7.72 10.87 -11.60
N ASP A 237 -7.20 11.96 -11.05
CA ASP A 237 -6.07 12.69 -11.62
C ASP A 237 -4.76 11.92 -11.36
N LEU A 238 -4.56 10.90 -12.19
CA LEU A 238 -3.47 9.95 -12.07
C LEU A 238 -2.44 10.16 -13.19
N ASN A 239 -1.16 10.09 -12.83
CA ASN A 239 -0.09 10.12 -13.84
C ASN A 239 -0.02 8.77 -14.57
N VAL A 240 -0.71 8.68 -15.71
CA VAL A 240 -0.84 7.48 -16.56
C VAL A 240 0.50 6.80 -16.82
N ASN A 241 1.56 7.57 -17.10
CA ASN A 241 2.89 7.03 -17.40
C ASN A 241 3.51 6.36 -16.17
N LYS A 242 3.41 7.01 -15.00
CA LYS A 242 3.93 6.45 -13.75
C LYS A 242 3.14 5.24 -13.29
N ILE A 243 1.82 5.30 -13.35
CA ILE A 243 0.96 4.18 -13.00
C ILE A 243 1.27 2.98 -13.89
N SER A 244 1.39 3.20 -15.20
CA SER A 244 1.74 2.13 -16.13
C SER A 244 3.04 1.43 -15.74
N GLN A 245 4.08 2.20 -15.40
CA GLN A 245 5.36 1.66 -14.96
C GLN A 245 5.27 0.90 -13.63
N GLN A 246 4.53 1.44 -12.66
CA GLN A 246 4.32 0.76 -11.37
C GLN A 246 3.50 -0.52 -11.53
N LEU A 247 2.51 -0.50 -12.40
CA LEU A 247 1.73 -1.69 -12.70
C LEU A 247 2.61 -2.76 -13.34
N ASP A 248 3.42 -2.40 -14.35
CA ASP A 248 4.34 -3.34 -15.01
C ASP A 248 5.33 -4.00 -14.01
N LYS A 249 5.78 -3.26 -12.98
CA LYS A 249 6.62 -3.80 -11.89
C LYS A 249 5.88 -4.87 -11.05
N ILE A 250 4.60 -4.64 -10.70
CA ILE A 250 3.80 -5.63 -9.97
C ILE A 250 3.58 -6.89 -10.82
N SER A 251 3.25 -6.73 -12.11
CA SER A 251 3.05 -7.87 -13.02
C SER A 251 4.31 -8.74 -13.14
N THR A 252 5.50 -8.12 -13.20
CA THR A 252 6.78 -8.84 -13.26
C THR A 252 7.02 -9.67 -12.00
N ASN A 253 6.68 -9.12 -10.83
CA ASN A 253 6.80 -9.82 -9.55
C ASN A 253 5.85 -11.03 -9.48
N ILE A 254 4.60 -10.89 -9.95
CA ILE A 254 3.63 -12.00 -10.01
C ILE A 254 4.16 -13.15 -10.89
N ASP A 255 4.66 -12.83 -12.09
CA ASP A 255 5.23 -13.82 -13.00
C ASP A 255 6.46 -14.53 -12.42
N GLN A 256 7.28 -13.79 -11.66
CA GLN A 256 8.44 -14.34 -10.96
C GLN A 256 8.04 -15.23 -9.78
N ILE A 257 7.04 -14.83 -8.99
CA ILE A 257 6.51 -15.62 -7.87
C ILE A 257 5.93 -16.94 -8.40
N LYS A 258 5.10 -16.89 -9.45
CA LYS A 258 4.50 -18.09 -10.08
C LYS A 258 5.57 -19.07 -10.59
N LYS A 259 6.60 -18.56 -11.28
CA LYS A 259 7.75 -19.37 -11.74
C LYS A 259 8.63 -19.89 -10.61
N THR A 260 8.68 -19.18 -9.48
CA THR A 260 9.50 -19.56 -8.31
C THR A 260 8.78 -20.61 -7.46
N VAL A 261 7.47 -20.50 -7.27
CA VAL A 261 6.65 -21.50 -6.55
C VAL A 261 6.71 -22.86 -7.26
N GLU A 262 6.76 -22.88 -8.60
CA GLU A 262 6.92 -24.13 -9.37
C GLU A 262 8.34 -24.72 -9.31
N LYS A 263 9.38 -23.93 -9.00
CA LYS A 263 10.77 -24.37 -9.20
C LYS A 263 11.71 -24.27 -7.99
N ASN A 264 11.37 -23.56 -6.92
CA ASN A 264 12.31 -23.30 -5.82
C ASN A 264 11.65 -23.08 -4.45
N LYS A 265 11.67 -24.13 -3.62
CA LYS A 265 11.37 -24.10 -2.16
C LYS A 265 12.30 -23.16 -1.35
N GLY A 266 13.39 -22.67 -1.94
CA GLY A 266 14.44 -21.89 -1.25
C GLY A 266 14.13 -20.42 -0.95
N LEU A 267 13.19 -19.77 -1.66
CA LEU A 267 12.78 -18.39 -1.31
C LEU A 267 11.79 -18.37 -0.14
N ILE A 268 10.89 -19.37 -0.07
CA ILE A 268 10.09 -19.63 1.13
C ILE A 268 11.03 -19.92 2.31
N GLN A 269 12.13 -20.64 2.08
CA GLN A 269 13.11 -20.92 3.11
C GLN A 269 13.74 -19.64 3.69
N LYS A 270 14.13 -18.65 2.88
CA LYS A 270 14.69 -17.39 3.38
C LYS A 270 13.69 -16.55 4.19
N ILE A 271 12.42 -16.55 3.79
CA ILE A 271 11.33 -15.89 4.54
C ILE A 271 11.08 -16.64 5.85
N LEU A 272 11.07 -17.98 5.81
CA LEU A 272 11.01 -18.83 7.01
C LEU A 272 12.23 -18.65 7.90
N ASP A 273 13.42 -18.37 7.36
CA ASP A 273 14.65 -18.18 8.14
C ASP A 273 14.63 -16.84 8.89
N VAL A 274 14.06 -15.79 8.30
CA VAL A 274 13.79 -14.52 9.00
C VAL A 274 12.74 -14.72 10.11
N ILE A 275 11.66 -15.46 9.82
CA ILE A 275 10.61 -15.80 10.81
C ILE A 275 11.17 -16.70 11.93
N ASN A 276 12.03 -17.67 11.61
CA ASN A 276 12.65 -18.58 12.56
C ASN A 276 13.69 -17.87 13.42
N SER A 277 14.42 -16.89 12.86
CA SER A 277 15.34 -16.05 13.63
C SER A 277 14.58 -15.19 14.64
N PHE A 278 13.40 -14.68 14.27
CA PHE A 278 12.49 -13.99 15.19
C PHE A 278 11.95 -14.91 16.29
N PHE A 279 11.46 -16.12 15.95
CA PHE A 279 11.00 -17.10 16.95
C PHE A 279 12.13 -17.60 17.87
N GLY A 280 13.36 -17.71 17.35
CA GLY A 280 14.53 -18.06 18.13
C GLY A 280 14.86 -17.00 19.19
N TRP A 281 14.88 -15.74 18.78
CA TRP A 281 15.02 -14.60 19.68
C TRP A 281 13.89 -14.52 20.73
N LEU A 282 12.64 -14.75 20.30
CA LEU A 282 11.47 -14.73 21.19
C LEU A 282 11.52 -15.85 22.25
N ARG A 283 11.94 -17.06 21.87
CA ARG A 283 12.16 -18.16 22.83
C ARG A 283 13.26 -17.85 23.82
N GLN A 284 14.33 -17.18 23.38
CA GLN A 284 15.46 -16.83 24.24
C GLN A 284 15.10 -15.79 25.30
N ILE A 285 14.18 -14.87 24.99
CA ILE A 285 13.64 -13.89 25.96
C ILE A 285 12.66 -14.55 26.94
N PHE A 286 11.85 -15.51 26.50
CA PHE A 286 10.87 -16.18 27.36
C PHE A 286 11.41 -17.43 28.09
N SER A 287 12.57 -17.97 27.72
CA SER A 287 13.27 -19.02 28.48
C SER A 287 14.24 -18.46 29.53
N ALA A 288 14.45 -17.14 29.52
CA ALA A 288 15.28 -16.42 30.47
C ALA A 288 14.45 -15.67 31.54
N ALA A 289 13.14 -15.93 31.59
CA ALA A 289 12.20 -15.49 32.63
C ALA A 289 11.68 -16.69 33.43
#